data_AF-A0A938N6N0-F1
#
_entry.id   AF-A0A938N6N0-F1
#
_cell.length_a   1.000
_cell.length_b   1.000
_cell.length_c   1.000
_cell.angle_alpha   90.00
_cell.angle_beta   90.00
_cell.angle_gamma   90.00
#
_symmetry.space_group_name_H-M   'P 1'
#
loop_
_entity.id
_entity.type
_entity.pdbx_description
1 polymer ?
#
loop_
_entity_poly.entity_id
_entity_poly.type
_entity_poly.pdbx_seq_one_letter_code
_entity_poly.pdbx_strand_id
1 'polypeptide(L)'
;MTSPTLSLPDFFRRCALLAPLAFIACGEEAPPPPPPVVHVEPEPPPPPPPAVTSIAELMERYGIDQRVVLPEELAPPADPERIAMLKFMDGVVRGEQAKVDPMLSDDDKAILTEMVNDGSWKRATEGVTKADCRWGSSPDGADCALAVFSYGTGDDQVAMWTFTASDDESGTFTAEPCLPDMIGKLSGNDWVKAWFDVVSKYLARADEPEEVIAPPQKTTPSDEASDTPKMGSGVGGGGAPMRRKIVPGGEPAPTGPNPTGN
;
A
#
# COMPACT_ATOMS: atom_id res chain seq x y z
N MET A 1 -40.18 -6.93 4.89
CA MET A 1 -40.48 -7.05 6.33
C MET A 1 -40.32 -8.52 6.66
N THR A 2 -39.34 -9.01 7.39
CA THR A 2 -38.62 -8.52 8.59
C THR A 2 -37.39 -9.43 8.78
N SER A 3 -36.27 -8.88 9.25
CA SER A 3 -35.02 -9.58 9.59
C SER A 3 -35.18 -10.63 10.69
N PRO A 4 -34.20 -11.55 10.83
CA PRO A 4 -33.83 -12.07 12.14
C PRO A 4 -32.35 -11.82 12.51
N THR A 5 -32.24 -10.99 13.53
CA THR A 5 -31.34 -10.87 14.68
C THR A 5 -30.34 -11.99 15.01
N LEU A 6 -29.13 -11.55 15.37
CA LEU A 6 -27.98 -12.23 16.00
C LEU A 6 -28.29 -12.83 17.39
N SER A 7 -27.59 -13.91 17.76
CA SER A 7 -27.55 -14.47 19.12
C SER A 7 -26.11 -14.86 19.50
N LEU A 8 -25.60 -14.25 20.58
CA LEU A 8 -24.49 -14.76 21.41
C LEU A 8 -25.10 -15.41 22.69
N PRO A 9 -24.47 -16.46 23.26
CA PRO A 9 -24.89 -17.02 24.54
C PRO A 9 -24.03 -16.54 25.73
N ASP A 10 -24.69 -15.94 26.72
CA ASP A 10 -24.22 -15.73 28.09
C ASP A 10 -24.36 -17.02 28.92
N PHE A 11 -23.24 -17.55 29.41
CA PHE A 11 -23.21 -18.71 30.30
C PHE A 11 -23.13 -18.30 31.78
N PHE A 12 -24.25 -18.53 32.48
CA PHE A 12 -24.42 -18.95 33.89
C PHE A 12 -23.77 -18.10 35.02
N ARG A 13 -24.52 -17.36 35.86
CA ARG A 13 -25.61 -17.71 36.80
C ARG A 13 -25.14 -18.51 38.03
N ARG A 14 -25.15 -17.90 39.24
CA ARG A 14 -26.13 -18.16 40.34
C ARG A 14 -25.68 -17.58 41.70
N CYS A 15 -26.50 -16.67 42.22
CA CYS A 15 -26.64 -16.37 43.65
C CYS A 15 -27.48 -17.46 44.35
N ALA A 16 -27.16 -17.77 45.61
CA ALA A 16 -28.09 -18.42 46.54
C ALA A 16 -27.83 -17.95 47.98
N LEU A 17 -28.85 -17.31 48.57
CA LEU A 17 -29.01 -16.95 49.98
C LEU A 17 -29.71 -18.09 50.73
N LEU A 18 -29.31 -18.38 51.98
CA LEU A 18 -30.17 -18.97 53.03
C LEU A 18 -29.49 -18.92 54.42
N ALA A 19 -30.25 -18.46 55.42
CA ALA A 19 -29.96 -18.40 56.87
C ALA A 19 -31.20 -18.97 57.63
N PRO A 20 -31.32 -19.02 58.98
CA PRO A 20 -30.37 -19.02 60.12
C PRO A 20 -30.65 -20.14 61.18
N LEU A 21 -29.89 -20.22 62.28
CA LEU A 21 -30.31 -20.85 63.55
C LEU A 21 -29.56 -20.24 64.75
N ALA A 22 -30.29 -19.94 65.83
CA ALA A 22 -29.82 -19.28 67.05
C ALA A 22 -29.64 -20.26 68.21
N PHE A 23 -28.63 -20.03 69.06
CA PHE A 23 -28.56 -20.48 70.45
C PHE A 23 -27.89 -19.39 71.30
N ILE A 24 -28.48 -19.10 72.46
CA ILE A 24 -27.97 -18.19 73.50
C ILE A 24 -27.20 -19.06 74.51
N ALA A 25 -25.93 -18.75 74.80
CA ALA A 25 -25.21 -19.25 75.97
C ALA A 25 -24.12 -18.26 76.41
N CYS A 26 -24.03 -18.08 77.72
CA CYS A 26 -23.29 -17.07 78.46
C CYS A 26 -21.81 -17.46 78.65
N GLY A 27 -20.88 -16.53 78.47
CA GLY A 27 -19.47 -16.71 78.80
C GLY A 27 -18.65 -15.46 78.47
N GLU A 28 -18.02 -14.88 79.48
CA GLU A 28 -17.13 -13.73 79.40
C GLU A 28 -15.94 -14.06 78.45
N GLU A 29 -15.94 -13.47 77.25
CA GLU A 29 -14.96 -13.76 76.19
C GLU A 29 -13.88 -12.66 76.17
N ALA A 30 -12.62 -13.09 76.33
CA ALA A 30 -11.43 -12.27 76.27
C ALA A 30 -11.34 -11.50 74.94
N PRO A 31 -10.69 -10.32 74.90
CA PRO A 31 -10.58 -9.54 73.67
C PRO A 31 -9.96 -10.39 72.55
N PRO A 32 -10.50 -10.35 71.33
CA PRO A 32 -10.06 -11.21 70.25
C PRO A 32 -8.57 -10.96 69.97
N PRO A 33 -7.78 -12.02 69.70
CA PRO A 33 -6.40 -11.85 69.28
C PRO A 33 -6.36 -10.99 68.01
N PRO A 34 -5.33 -10.13 67.85
CA PRO A 34 -5.21 -9.32 66.65
C PRO A 34 -5.28 -10.22 65.41
N PRO A 35 -5.97 -9.79 64.34
CA PRO A 35 -6.09 -10.58 63.14
C PRO A 35 -4.69 -10.97 62.65
N PRO A 36 -4.49 -12.22 62.19
CA PRO A 36 -3.22 -12.61 61.60
C PRO A 36 -2.91 -11.64 60.48
N VAL A 37 -1.75 -10.98 60.56
CA VAL A 37 -1.21 -10.17 59.47
C VAL A 37 -1.05 -11.14 58.31
N VAL A 38 -1.98 -11.09 57.35
CA VAL A 38 -1.84 -11.79 56.09
C VAL A 38 -0.64 -11.15 55.42
N HIS A 39 0.50 -11.82 55.48
CA HIS A 39 1.59 -11.53 54.57
C HIS A 39 1.05 -11.80 53.17
N VAL A 40 0.64 -10.73 52.49
CA VAL A 40 0.41 -10.77 51.05
C VAL A 40 1.77 -11.06 50.45
N GLU A 41 1.95 -12.31 50.00
CA GLU A 41 3.13 -12.69 49.24
C GLU A 41 3.18 -11.77 48.01
N PRO A 42 4.30 -11.04 47.79
CA PRO A 42 4.38 -10.14 46.65
C PRO A 42 4.15 -10.94 45.38
N GLU A 43 3.21 -10.48 44.54
CA GLU A 43 2.90 -11.15 43.29
C GLU A 43 4.20 -11.37 42.50
N PRO A 44 4.41 -12.59 41.95
CA PRO A 44 5.61 -12.86 41.17
C PRO A 44 5.71 -11.83 40.04
N PRO A 45 6.91 -11.30 39.76
CA PRO A 45 7.08 -10.30 38.72
C PRO A 45 6.57 -10.85 37.38
N PRO A 46 5.95 -10.00 36.54
CA PRO A 46 5.45 -10.44 35.25
C PRO A 46 6.58 -11.10 34.44
N PRO A 47 6.29 -12.18 33.70
CA PRO A 47 7.30 -12.86 32.89
C PRO A 47 7.92 -11.87 31.90
N PRO A 48 9.24 -12.00 31.61
CA PRO A 48 9.88 -11.16 30.63
C PRO A 48 9.17 -11.31 29.27
N PRO A 49 9.06 -10.22 28.49
CA PRO A 49 8.50 -10.30 27.14
C PRO A 49 9.30 -11.32 26.32
N PRO A 50 8.66 -12.02 25.37
CA PRO A 50 9.35 -12.95 24.49
C PRO A 50 10.50 -12.22 23.78
N ALA A 51 11.67 -12.85 23.76
CA ALA A 51 12.81 -12.30 23.04
C ALA A 51 12.52 -12.37 21.53
N VAL A 52 12.60 -11.21 20.88
CA VAL A 52 12.47 -11.09 19.43
C VAL A 52 13.81 -11.45 18.79
N THR A 53 13.81 -12.31 17.77
CA THR A 53 15.02 -12.74 17.06
C THR A 53 15.57 -11.57 16.24
N SER A 54 16.88 -11.35 16.25
CA SER A 54 17.49 -10.26 15.49
C SER A 54 17.34 -10.47 13.96
N ILE A 55 17.25 -9.38 13.21
CA ILE A 55 17.20 -9.42 11.73
C ILE A 55 18.42 -10.14 11.17
N ALA A 56 19.62 -9.91 11.74
CA ALA A 56 20.84 -10.59 11.29
C ALA A 56 20.72 -12.12 11.42
N GLU A 57 20.22 -12.61 12.55
CA GLU A 57 20.00 -14.05 12.78
C GLU A 57 18.93 -14.61 11.85
N LEU A 58 17.84 -13.88 11.60
CA LEU A 58 16.79 -14.30 10.67
C LEU A 58 17.31 -14.33 9.22
N MET A 59 18.08 -13.31 8.80
CA MET A 59 18.68 -13.27 7.47
C MET A 59 19.61 -14.47 7.24
N GLU A 60 20.44 -14.82 8.22
CA GLU A 60 21.29 -16.01 8.16
C GLU A 60 20.46 -17.30 8.12
N ARG A 61 19.48 -17.45 9.02
CA ARG A 61 18.63 -18.63 9.14
C ARG A 61 17.88 -18.97 7.84
N TYR A 62 17.33 -17.97 7.17
CA TYR A 62 16.53 -18.16 5.96
C TYR A 62 17.31 -17.92 4.66
N GLY A 63 18.60 -17.59 4.73
CA GLY A 63 19.43 -17.35 3.55
C GLY A 63 18.99 -16.14 2.73
N ILE A 64 18.53 -15.09 3.41
CA ILE A 64 18.02 -13.87 2.78
C ILE A 64 19.13 -13.18 1.98
N ASP A 65 18.80 -12.72 0.78
CA ASP A 65 19.73 -11.99 -0.09
C ASP A 65 20.28 -10.73 0.61
N GLN A 66 21.59 -10.52 0.54
CA GLN A 66 22.28 -9.39 1.19
C GLN A 66 21.88 -8.02 0.64
N ARG A 67 21.22 -7.98 -0.52
CA ARG A 67 20.63 -6.76 -1.08
C ARG A 67 19.43 -6.28 -0.27
N VAL A 68 18.77 -7.16 0.49
CA VAL A 68 17.69 -6.80 1.41
C VAL A 68 18.30 -6.18 2.67
N VAL A 69 17.95 -4.93 2.97
CA VAL A 69 18.43 -4.21 4.14
C VAL A 69 17.23 -3.82 5.00
N LEU A 70 17.10 -4.42 6.18
CA LEU A 70 16.08 -4.08 7.16
C LEU A 70 16.76 -3.74 8.49
N PRO A 71 16.93 -2.45 8.82
CA PRO A 71 17.49 -2.04 10.11
C PRO A 71 16.59 -2.46 11.28
N GLU A 72 17.18 -2.81 12.43
CA GLU A 72 16.43 -3.26 13.61
C GLU A 72 15.42 -2.23 14.12
N GLU A 73 15.77 -0.94 14.03
CA GLU A 73 14.92 0.17 14.44
C GLU A 73 13.76 0.44 13.48
N LEU A 74 13.82 -0.12 12.27
CA LEU A 74 12.77 -0.05 11.26
C LEU A 74 12.12 -1.43 11.01
N ALA A 75 12.43 -2.43 11.85
CA ALA A 75 11.88 -3.77 11.73
C ALA A 75 10.53 -3.88 12.46
N PRO A 76 9.67 -4.84 12.05
CA PRO A 76 8.49 -5.19 12.81
C PRO A 76 8.83 -5.62 14.25
N PRO A 77 7.91 -5.44 15.22
CA PRO A 77 8.16 -5.72 16.62
C PRO A 77 8.14 -7.21 16.99
N ALA A 78 7.68 -8.09 16.10
CA ALA A 78 7.56 -9.53 16.36
C ALA A 78 8.09 -10.38 15.20
N ASP A 79 8.46 -11.63 15.53
CA ASP A 79 9.15 -12.54 14.61
C ASP A 79 8.31 -12.93 13.37
N PRO A 80 7.01 -13.26 13.47
CA PRO A 80 6.21 -13.60 12.30
C PRO A 80 6.26 -12.52 11.21
N GLU A 81 6.11 -11.26 11.60
CA GLU A 81 6.13 -10.11 10.71
C GLU A 81 7.54 -9.86 10.14
N ARG A 82 8.58 -9.97 10.98
CA ARG A 82 9.98 -9.89 10.52
C ARG A 82 10.27 -10.93 9.44
N ILE A 83 9.87 -12.18 9.69
CA ILE A 83 10.12 -13.31 8.78
C ILE A 83 9.35 -13.13 7.47
N ALA A 84 8.06 -12.79 7.54
CA ALA A 84 7.24 -12.57 6.36
C ALA A 84 7.82 -11.46 5.47
N MET A 85 8.19 -10.32 6.06
CA MET A 85 8.77 -9.20 5.34
C MET A 85 10.12 -9.55 4.69
N LEU A 86 11.00 -10.26 5.40
CA LEU A 86 12.29 -10.70 4.87
C LEU A 86 12.13 -11.70 3.71
N LYS A 87 11.28 -12.71 3.87
CA LYS A 87 11.03 -13.73 2.81
C LYS A 87 10.41 -13.11 1.56
N PHE A 88 9.45 -12.19 1.74
CA PHE A 88 8.82 -11.49 0.63
C PHE A 88 9.85 -10.66 -0.15
N MET A 89 10.66 -9.85 0.55
CA MET A 89 11.68 -9.01 -0.08
C MET A 89 12.81 -9.83 -0.70
N ASP A 90 13.21 -10.97 -0.11
CA ASP A 90 14.15 -11.92 -0.75
C ASP A 90 13.63 -12.38 -2.12
N GLY A 91 12.35 -12.80 -2.18
CA GLY A 91 11.71 -13.22 -3.42
C GLY A 91 11.69 -12.12 -4.48
N VAL A 92 11.31 -10.90 -4.10
CA VAL A 92 11.24 -9.74 -5.01
C VAL A 92 12.64 -9.40 -5.55
N VAL A 93 13.63 -9.25 -4.67
CA VAL A 93 14.98 -8.79 -5.04
C VAL A 93 15.72 -9.84 -5.89
N ARG A 94 15.42 -11.13 -5.72
CA ARG A 94 15.91 -12.21 -6.59
C ARG A 94 15.11 -12.38 -7.88
N GLY A 95 13.95 -11.72 -8.01
CA GLY A 95 13.03 -11.93 -9.13
C GLY A 95 12.38 -13.31 -9.13
N GLU A 96 12.35 -14.00 -7.99
CA GLU A 96 11.85 -15.36 -7.84
C GLU A 96 10.32 -15.37 -7.68
N GLN A 97 9.60 -15.32 -8.80
CA GLN A 97 8.14 -15.34 -8.84
C GLN A 97 7.54 -16.46 -7.96
N ALA A 98 8.11 -17.67 -7.99
CA ALA A 98 7.61 -18.80 -7.22
C ALA A 98 7.64 -18.60 -5.69
N LYS A 99 8.46 -17.66 -5.19
CA LYS A 99 8.46 -17.24 -3.77
C LYS A 99 7.49 -16.10 -3.50
N VAL A 100 7.36 -15.16 -4.44
CA VAL A 100 6.54 -13.94 -4.27
C VAL A 100 5.05 -14.25 -4.44
N ASP A 101 4.68 -15.00 -5.48
CA ASP A 101 3.30 -15.33 -5.83
C ASP A 101 2.44 -15.85 -4.66
N PRO A 102 2.87 -16.87 -3.88
CA PRO A 102 2.04 -17.37 -2.78
C PRO A 102 1.86 -16.37 -1.64
N MET A 103 2.68 -15.32 -1.57
CA MET A 103 2.63 -14.29 -0.54
C MET A 103 1.81 -13.07 -0.94
N LEU A 104 1.27 -13.02 -2.17
CA LEU A 104 0.45 -11.90 -2.63
C LEU A 104 -1.05 -12.11 -2.39
N SER A 105 -1.78 -11.01 -2.32
CA SER A 105 -3.24 -10.98 -2.46
C SER A 105 -3.65 -11.59 -3.81
N ASP A 106 -4.89 -12.08 -3.92
CA ASP A 106 -5.34 -12.72 -5.17
C ASP A 106 -5.36 -11.74 -6.36
N ASP A 107 -5.68 -10.47 -6.12
CA ASP A 107 -5.64 -9.42 -7.14
C ASP A 107 -4.19 -9.15 -7.58
N ASP A 108 -3.24 -9.06 -6.64
CA ASP A 108 -1.84 -8.84 -6.96
C ASP A 108 -1.17 -10.05 -7.62
N LYS A 109 -1.62 -11.29 -7.34
CA LYS A 109 -1.19 -12.48 -8.08
C LYS A 109 -1.56 -12.40 -9.56
N ALA A 110 -2.75 -11.89 -9.87
CA ALA A 110 -3.18 -11.71 -11.25
C ALA A 110 -2.26 -10.68 -11.96
N ILE A 111 -1.95 -9.57 -11.29
CA ILE A 111 -1.02 -8.56 -11.81
C ILE A 111 0.38 -9.15 -12.00
N LEU A 112 0.92 -9.86 -11.00
CA LEU A 112 2.22 -10.52 -11.11
C LEU A 112 2.27 -11.50 -12.29
N THR A 113 1.20 -12.25 -12.50
CA THR A 113 1.07 -13.18 -13.64
C THR A 113 1.13 -12.42 -14.98
N GLU A 114 0.43 -11.31 -15.11
CA GLU A 114 0.51 -10.45 -16.30
C GLU A 114 1.92 -9.88 -16.49
N MET A 115 2.55 -9.40 -15.43
CA MET A 115 3.91 -8.87 -15.44
C MET A 115 4.95 -9.92 -15.86
N VAL A 116 4.74 -11.18 -15.48
CA VAL A 116 5.60 -12.29 -15.91
C VAL A 116 5.40 -12.56 -17.40
N ASN A 117 4.15 -12.58 -17.86
CA ASN A 117 3.79 -12.87 -19.25
C ASN A 117 4.34 -11.81 -20.22
N ASP A 118 4.34 -10.53 -19.86
CA ASP A 118 4.88 -9.44 -20.69
C ASP A 118 6.39 -9.14 -20.43
N GLY A 119 6.99 -9.88 -19.50
CA GLY A 119 8.38 -9.78 -19.07
C GLY A 119 8.70 -8.55 -18.23
N SER A 120 7.71 -7.74 -17.84
CA SER A 120 7.92 -6.58 -16.97
C SER A 120 8.37 -6.97 -15.56
N TRP A 121 7.97 -8.14 -15.05
CA TRP A 121 8.48 -8.67 -13.77
C TRP A 121 10.00 -8.83 -13.80
N LYS A 122 10.54 -9.44 -14.87
CA LYS A 122 11.97 -9.57 -15.04
C LYS A 122 12.64 -8.20 -15.12
N ARG A 123 12.10 -7.28 -15.93
CA ARG A 123 12.67 -5.92 -16.06
C ARG A 123 12.64 -5.14 -14.75
N ALA A 124 11.61 -5.35 -13.93
CA ALA A 124 11.44 -4.69 -12.64
C ALA A 124 12.34 -5.28 -11.54
N THR A 125 12.86 -6.49 -11.70
CA THR A 125 13.67 -7.15 -10.66
C THR A 125 15.13 -7.33 -11.08
N GLU A 126 15.40 -7.35 -12.37
CA GLU A 126 16.74 -7.37 -12.94
C GLU A 126 17.46 -6.05 -12.64
N GLY A 127 18.68 -6.15 -12.11
CA GLY A 127 19.51 -4.98 -11.80
C GLY A 127 19.24 -4.35 -10.43
N VAL A 128 18.30 -4.87 -9.62
CA VAL A 128 18.16 -4.43 -8.23
C VAL A 128 19.49 -4.69 -7.49
N THR A 129 20.12 -3.62 -7.02
CA THR A 129 21.39 -3.63 -6.27
C THR A 129 21.18 -3.55 -4.76
N LYS A 130 20.03 -3.01 -4.32
CA LYS A 130 19.67 -2.84 -2.92
C LYS A 130 18.16 -2.69 -2.76
N ALA A 131 17.61 -3.18 -1.67
CA ALA A 131 16.26 -2.92 -1.19
C ALA A 131 16.31 -2.43 0.27
N ASP A 132 16.22 -1.12 0.47
CA ASP A 132 16.14 -0.51 1.80
C ASP A 132 14.70 -0.59 2.30
N CYS A 133 14.49 -1.50 3.25
CA CYS A 133 13.19 -1.88 3.75
C CYS A 133 12.89 -1.20 5.09
N ARG A 134 11.62 -0.91 5.33
CA ARG A 134 11.12 -0.36 6.58
C ARG A 134 9.70 -0.82 6.86
N TRP A 135 9.41 -1.03 8.13
CA TRP A 135 8.09 -1.31 8.65
C TRP A 135 7.43 -0.04 9.17
N GLY A 136 6.10 -0.04 9.14
CA GLY A 136 5.25 0.94 9.80
C GLY A 136 3.81 0.47 9.79
N SER A 137 2.87 1.37 10.08
CA SER A 137 1.44 1.04 10.10
C SER A 137 0.65 1.99 9.23
N SER A 138 -0.40 1.48 8.59
CA SER A 138 -1.38 2.29 7.87
C SER A 138 -2.22 3.12 8.85
N PRO A 139 -2.95 4.15 8.38
CA PRO A 139 -3.89 4.90 9.21
C PRO A 139 -4.95 4.02 9.89
N ASP A 140 -5.28 2.88 9.28
CA ASP A 140 -6.25 1.91 9.77
C ASP A 140 -5.61 0.83 10.67
N GLY A 141 -4.30 0.91 10.91
CA GLY A 141 -3.56 0.04 11.82
C GLY A 141 -3.05 -1.26 11.19
N ALA A 142 -3.11 -1.42 9.86
CA ALA A 142 -2.53 -2.57 9.19
C ALA A 142 -1.00 -2.44 9.10
N ASP A 143 -0.27 -3.55 9.20
CA ASP A 143 1.18 -3.56 9.01
C ASP A 143 1.56 -3.21 7.58
N CYS A 144 2.61 -2.41 7.42
CA CYS A 144 3.09 -1.95 6.13
C CYS A 144 4.56 -2.30 5.95
N ALA A 145 4.90 -2.82 4.78
CA ALA A 145 6.28 -2.99 4.32
C ALA A 145 6.54 -1.99 3.19
N LEU A 146 7.47 -1.06 3.39
CA LEU A 146 7.93 -0.14 2.35
C LEU A 146 9.36 -0.52 1.97
N ALA A 147 9.64 -0.58 0.68
CA ALA A 147 10.98 -0.83 0.16
C ALA A 147 11.39 0.23 -0.86
N VAL A 148 12.61 0.74 -0.72
CA VAL A 148 13.28 1.55 -1.74
C VAL A 148 14.26 0.64 -2.50
N PHE A 149 13.99 0.41 -3.78
CA PHE A 149 14.80 -0.40 -4.67
C PHE A 149 15.77 0.49 -5.45
N SER A 150 17.07 0.23 -5.31
CA SER A 150 18.12 0.94 -6.04
C SER A 150 18.64 0.09 -7.21
N TYR A 151 18.76 0.70 -8.40
CA TYR A 151 19.26 0.03 -9.62
C TYR A 151 20.66 0.51 -10.04
N GLY A 152 21.32 1.31 -9.22
CA GLY A 152 22.59 1.96 -9.54
C GLY A 152 22.58 3.43 -9.12
N THR A 153 23.35 4.27 -9.81
CA THR A 153 23.49 5.69 -9.45
C THR A 153 22.25 6.49 -9.88
N GLY A 154 21.36 6.78 -8.92
CA GLY A 154 20.28 7.77 -9.07
C GLY A 154 18.93 7.22 -9.54
N ASP A 155 18.84 5.93 -9.84
CA ASP A 155 17.62 5.26 -10.26
C ASP A 155 17.03 4.47 -9.09
N ASP A 156 16.37 5.19 -8.18
CA ASP A 156 15.66 4.61 -7.03
C ASP A 156 14.15 4.58 -7.29
N GLN A 157 13.53 3.44 -7.00
CA GLN A 157 12.08 3.26 -7.05
C GLN A 157 11.58 2.89 -5.66
N VAL A 158 10.33 3.24 -5.36
CA VAL A 158 9.72 2.90 -4.06
C VAL A 158 8.40 2.18 -4.28
N ALA A 159 8.17 1.14 -3.47
CA ALA A 159 6.90 0.43 -3.42
C ALA A 159 6.54 0.15 -1.95
N MET A 160 5.24 0.03 -1.71
CA MET A 160 4.70 -0.26 -0.40
C MET A 160 3.61 -1.32 -0.52
N TRP A 161 3.52 -2.15 0.51
CA TRP A 161 2.49 -3.16 0.67
C TRP A 161 1.92 -3.05 2.08
N THR A 162 0.61 -3.20 2.21
CA THR A 162 0.01 -3.63 3.47
C THR A 162 0.14 -5.15 3.57
N PHE A 163 0.32 -5.69 4.77
CA PHE A 163 0.45 -7.14 4.93
C PHE A 163 -0.10 -7.64 6.26
N THR A 164 -0.36 -8.94 6.29
CA THR A 164 -0.62 -9.70 7.50
C THR A 164 0.34 -10.87 7.55
N ALA A 165 0.94 -11.10 8.73
CA ALA A 165 1.77 -12.28 8.98
C ALA A 165 0.98 -13.32 9.78
N SER A 166 1.38 -14.58 9.64
CA SER A 166 0.82 -15.71 10.38
C SER A 166 1.93 -16.42 11.16
N ASP A 167 1.57 -17.09 12.26
CA ASP A 167 2.50 -17.81 13.13
C ASP A 167 3.26 -18.95 12.43
N ASP A 168 2.77 -19.41 11.28
CA ASP A 168 3.43 -20.40 10.43
C ASP A 168 4.50 -19.80 9.49
N GLU A 169 4.94 -18.57 9.78
CA GLU A 169 5.91 -17.79 9.02
C GLU A 169 5.48 -17.48 7.58
N SER A 170 4.18 -17.55 7.30
CA SER A 170 3.56 -17.08 6.06
C SER A 170 3.08 -15.64 6.20
N GLY A 171 2.82 -14.98 5.07
CA GLY A 171 2.20 -13.66 5.07
C GLY A 171 1.53 -13.36 3.75
N THR A 172 0.52 -12.50 3.78
CA THR A 172 -0.19 -12.01 2.59
C THR A 172 0.05 -10.52 2.44
N PHE A 173 0.60 -10.11 1.31
CA PHE A 173 0.97 -8.75 0.95
C PHE A 173 0.00 -8.22 -0.11
N THR A 174 -0.53 -7.03 0.12
CA THR A 174 -1.39 -6.30 -0.81
C THR A 174 -0.68 -5.02 -1.23
N ALA A 175 -0.49 -4.80 -2.53
CA ALA A 175 0.23 -3.65 -3.04
C ALA A 175 -0.57 -2.36 -2.80
N GLU A 176 0.10 -1.34 -2.26
CA GLU A 176 -0.47 -0.02 -2.10
C GLU A 176 -0.29 0.80 -3.39
N PRO A 177 -1.25 1.66 -3.76
CA PRO A 177 -1.15 2.50 -4.94
C PRO A 177 0.15 3.33 -4.94
N CYS A 178 0.98 3.15 -5.98
CA CYS A 178 2.20 3.90 -6.17
C CYS A 178 2.00 4.99 -7.23
N LEU A 179 2.10 6.25 -6.80
CA LEU A 179 1.97 7.41 -7.70
C LEU A 179 3.28 7.68 -8.46
N PRO A 180 3.23 8.32 -9.63
CA PRO A 180 4.45 8.75 -10.33
C PRO A 180 5.32 9.63 -9.45
N ASP A 181 6.64 9.38 -9.45
CA ASP A 181 7.61 10.10 -8.61
C ASP A 181 7.24 10.05 -7.11
N MET A 182 6.77 8.90 -6.63
CA MET A 182 6.44 8.73 -5.20
C MET A 182 7.66 9.02 -4.32
N ILE A 183 8.85 8.55 -4.71
CA ILE A 183 10.08 8.73 -3.94
C ILE A 183 10.41 10.22 -3.71
N GLY A 184 10.22 11.09 -4.71
CA GLY A 184 10.44 12.53 -4.58
C GLY A 184 9.39 13.25 -3.73
N LYS A 185 8.27 12.59 -3.43
CA LYS A 185 7.17 13.13 -2.59
C LYS A 185 7.29 12.71 -1.13
N LEU A 186 8.02 11.63 -0.83
CA LEU A 186 8.26 11.19 0.54
C LEU A 186 9.19 12.17 1.25
N SER A 187 8.82 12.56 2.47
CA SER A 187 9.59 13.50 3.28
C SER A 187 9.41 13.21 4.77
N GLY A 188 10.32 13.74 5.60
CA GLY A 188 10.31 13.50 7.04
C GLY A 188 10.90 12.14 7.42
N ASN A 189 10.67 11.75 8.67
CA ASN A 189 11.27 10.54 9.27
C ASN A 189 10.36 9.31 9.20
N ASP A 190 9.06 9.51 8.96
CA ASP A 190 8.07 8.43 8.85
C ASP A 190 7.53 8.39 7.42
N TRP A 191 8.16 7.56 6.59
CA TRP A 191 7.81 7.47 5.18
C TRP A 191 6.55 6.65 4.92
N VAL A 192 6.18 5.73 5.82
CA VAL A 192 4.92 5.00 5.70
C VAL A 192 3.77 5.97 5.89
N LYS A 193 3.82 6.81 6.92
CA LYS A 193 2.84 7.88 7.09
C LYS A 193 2.86 8.87 5.92
N ALA A 194 4.04 9.31 5.49
CA ALA A 194 4.15 10.24 4.37
C ALA A 194 3.55 9.67 3.07
N TRP A 195 3.67 8.36 2.83
CA TRP A 195 3.03 7.67 1.71
C TRP A 195 1.51 7.86 1.73
N PHE A 196 0.86 7.51 2.83
CA PHE A 196 -0.59 7.63 2.96
C PHE A 196 -1.06 9.09 2.89
N ASP A 197 -0.30 10.04 3.44
CA ASP A 197 -0.60 11.48 3.31
C ASP A 197 -0.57 11.93 1.85
N VAL A 198 0.38 11.43 1.05
CA VAL A 198 0.49 11.74 -0.39
C VAL A 198 -0.65 11.11 -1.18
N VAL A 199 -0.95 9.83 -0.95
CA VAL A 199 -2.06 9.12 -1.61
C VAL A 199 -3.40 9.77 -1.29
N SER A 200 -3.66 10.08 -0.02
CA SER A 200 -4.91 10.72 0.42
C SER A 200 -5.13 12.09 -0.25
N LYS A 201 -4.08 12.92 -0.35
CA LYS A 201 -4.16 14.21 -1.05
C LYS A 201 -4.42 14.06 -2.54
N TYR A 202 -3.82 13.04 -3.17
CA TYR A 202 -4.05 12.76 -4.58
C TYR A 202 -5.51 12.34 -4.83
N LEU A 203 -6.05 11.44 -4.01
CA LEU A 203 -7.45 11.02 -4.12
C LEU A 203 -8.42 12.18 -3.86
N ALA A 204 -8.17 13.01 -2.84
CA ALA A 204 -9.00 14.17 -2.56
C ALA A 204 -9.05 15.16 -3.73
N ARG A 205 -7.93 15.33 -4.47
CA ARG A 205 -7.88 16.17 -5.67
C ARG A 205 -8.64 15.54 -6.85
N ALA A 206 -8.64 14.23 -6.97
CA ALA A 206 -9.38 13.53 -8.02
C ALA A 206 -10.91 13.67 -7.85
N ASP A 207 -11.37 13.88 -6.62
CA ASP A 207 -12.78 14.09 -6.29
C ASP A 207 -13.24 15.56 -6.44
N GLU A 208 -12.34 16.49 -6.76
CA GLU A 208 -12.70 17.88 -7.03
C GLU A 208 -13.54 17.97 -8.33
N PRO A 209 -14.68 18.69 -8.32
CA PRO A 209 -15.51 18.80 -9.51
C PRO A 209 -14.72 19.49 -10.65
N GLU A 210 -14.74 18.89 -11.84
CA GLU A 210 -14.07 19.45 -13.01
C GLU A 210 -14.47 20.92 -13.22
N GLU A 211 -13.49 21.82 -13.30
CA GLU A 211 -13.75 23.22 -13.61
C GLU A 211 -14.37 23.31 -15.01
N VAL A 212 -15.64 23.71 -15.06
CA VAL A 212 -16.32 24.05 -16.31
C VAL A 212 -15.69 25.33 -16.84
N ILE A 213 -14.69 25.20 -17.71
CA ILE A 213 -14.15 26.33 -18.47
C ILE A 213 -15.28 26.82 -19.37
N ALA A 214 -15.93 27.90 -18.98
CA ALA A 214 -16.89 28.57 -19.83
C ALA A 214 -16.17 28.98 -21.14
N PRO A 215 -16.65 28.53 -22.32
CA PRO A 215 -16.05 28.95 -23.57
C PRO A 215 -16.10 30.49 -23.64
N PRO A 216 -15.04 31.17 -24.11
CA PRO A 216 -15.04 32.61 -24.20
C PRO A 216 -16.25 33.05 -25.02
N GLN A 217 -17.15 33.82 -24.40
CA GLN A 217 -18.29 34.39 -25.08
C GLN A 217 -17.76 35.30 -26.18
N LYS A 218 -17.85 34.82 -27.42
CA LYS A 218 -17.60 35.63 -28.60
C LYS A 218 -18.73 36.66 -28.63
N THR A 219 -18.45 37.86 -28.16
CA THR A 219 -19.32 39.03 -28.34
C THR A 219 -19.38 39.31 -29.84
N THR A 220 -20.36 38.74 -30.52
CA THR A 220 -20.81 39.24 -31.81
C THR A 220 -21.48 40.59 -31.55
N PRO A 221 -20.99 41.71 -32.10
CA PRO A 221 -21.76 42.94 -32.09
C PRO A 221 -23.02 42.68 -32.93
N SER A 222 -24.18 42.72 -32.28
CA SER A 222 -25.46 42.85 -32.99
C SER A 222 -25.57 44.29 -33.46
N ASP A 223 -25.12 44.55 -34.68
CA ASP A 223 -25.57 45.72 -35.43
C ASP A 223 -26.89 45.35 -36.12
N GLU A 224 -28.02 45.61 -35.45
CA GLU A 224 -29.30 45.77 -36.14
C GLU A 224 -29.40 47.21 -36.65
N ALA A 225 -29.15 47.39 -37.94
CA ALA A 225 -29.70 48.51 -38.72
C ALA A 225 -29.85 48.09 -40.19
N SER A 226 -31.07 47.69 -40.52
CA SER A 226 -31.86 47.99 -41.72
C SER A 226 -31.30 47.87 -43.15
N ASP A 227 -32.18 47.30 -43.99
CA ASP A 227 -32.32 47.45 -45.45
C ASP A 227 -31.40 46.67 -46.40
N THR A 228 -31.93 45.54 -46.91
CA THR A 228 -31.81 45.16 -48.32
C THR A 228 -32.66 46.09 -49.19
N PRO A 229 -32.26 46.49 -50.43
CA PRO A 229 -31.95 45.52 -51.49
C PRO A 229 -30.92 45.96 -52.57
N LYS A 230 -30.47 44.96 -53.37
CA LYS A 230 -30.43 44.94 -54.86
C LYS A 230 -29.15 44.35 -55.45
N MET A 231 -29.37 43.48 -56.45
CA MET A 231 -28.39 42.84 -57.33
C MET A 231 -27.39 43.81 -57.97
N GLY A 232 -26.14 43.37 -58.08
CA GLY A 232 -25.12 43.94 -58.98
C GLY A 232 -23.99 42.95 -59.20
N SER A 233 -23.86 42.42 -60.43
CA SER A 233 -22.70 41.66 -60.90
C SER A 233 -21.43 42.50 -60.86
N GLY A 234 -20.31 41.92 -60.44
CA GLY A 234 -19.00 42.56 -60.50
C GLY A 234 -17.86 41.57 -60.24
N VAL A 235 -16.99 41.43 -61.25
CA VAL A 235 -15.87 40.50 -61.40
C VAL A 235 -14.62 40.89 -60.58
N GLY A 236 -13.85 39.87 -60.14
CA GLY A 236 -12.43 39.95 -59.79
C GLY A 236 -12.15 39.88 -58.28
N GLY A 237 -11.20 39.11 -57.73
CA GLY A 237 -10.15 38.25 -58.27
C GLY A 237 -9.15 37.98 -57.14
N GLY A 238 -8.66 36.74 -57.02
CA GLY A 238 -7.53 36.32 -56.17
C GLY A 238 -7.82 36.27 -54.67
N GLY A 239 -7.43 35.28 -53.88
CA GLY A 239 -6.63 34.07 -54.09
C GLY A 239 -6.43 33.48 -52.70
N ALA A 240 -6.81 32.22 -52.50
CA ALA A 240 -6.58 31.49 -51.25
C ALA A 240 -5.39 30.53 -51.41
N PRO A 241 -4.54 30.33 -50.40
CA PRO A 241 -3.68 29.17 -50.36
C PRO A 241 -4.19 28.11 -49.38
N MET A 242 -4.59 26.99 -49.99
CA MET A 242 -4.24 25.60 -49.67
C MET A 242 -4.66 24.99 -48.32
N ARG A 243 -5.76 24.23 -48.43
CA ARG A 243 -6.08 23.01 -47.66
C ARG A 243 -5.13 21.88 -48.12
N ARG A 244 -4.23 21.38 -47.26
CA ARG A 244 -3.47 20.15 -47.55
C ARG A 244 -4.40 18.94 -47.48
N LYS A 245 -4.50 18.19 -48.58
CA LYS A 245 -5.16 16.88 -48.62
C LYS A 245 -4.19 15.81 -48.12
N ILE A 246 -4.64 15.02 -47.16
CA ILE A 246 -4.06 13.74 -46.76
C ILE A 246 -4.47 12.71 -47.81
N VAL A 247 -3.53 11.89 -48.31
CA VAL A 247 -3.81 10.71 -49.14
C VAL A 247 -3.26 9.48 -48.40
N PRO A 248 -4.05 8.41 -48.22
CA PRO A 248 -3.59 7.15 -47.64
C PRO A 248 -3.16 6.13 -48.72
N GLY A 249 -2.07 5.39 -48.44
CA GLY A 249 -1.77 4.08 -49.03
C GLY A 249 -0.93 4.08 -50.32
N GLY A 250 0.28 3.52 -50.25
CA GLY A 250 1.07 3.12 -51.41
C GLY A 250 2.56 2.88 -51.11
N GLU A 251 2.91 1.65 -50.75
CA GLU A 251 4.26 1.08 -50.87
C GLU A 251 4.23 -0.01 -51.98
N PRO A 252 5.37 -0.56 -52.43
CA PRO A 252 6.69 0.03 -52.70
C PRO A 252 7.19 -0.44 -54.11
N ALA A 253 8.47 -0.20 -54.45
CA ALA A 253 9.42 -1.12 -55.15
C ALA A 253 10.49 -0.35 -56.00
N PRO A 254 11.46 -1.01 -56.65
CA PRO A 254 12.81 -1.31 -56.12
C PRO A 254 13.93 -0.86 -57.08
N THR A 255 15.22 -1.01 -56.72
CA THR A 255 16.33 -1.57 -57.55
C THR A 255 17.71 -1.31 -56.91
N GLY A 256 18.53 -2.37 -56.71
CA GLY A 256 19.98 -2.30 -56.41
C GLY A 256 20.84 -2.10 -57.66
N PRO A 257 22.13 -2.53 -57.75
CA PRO A 257 23.02 -3.12 -56.75
C PRO A 257 24.42 -2.43 -56.58
N ASN A 258 25.17 -2.95 -55.59
CA ASN A 258 26.57 -2.77 -55.11
C ASN A 258 27.69 -2.59 -56.19
N PRO A 259 28.94 -2.13 -55.89
CA PRO A 259 29.90 -2.88 -55.05
C PRO A 259 31.01 -2.11 -54.25
N THR A 260 31.49 -2.81 -53.20
CA THR A 260 32.81 -2.85 -52.52
C THR A 260 33.95 -1.86 -52.85
N GLY A 261 34.68 -1.42 -51.82
CA GLY A 261 36.13 -1.18 -51.93
C GLY A 261 36.79 -0.48 -50.74
N ASN A 262 37.62 -1.28 -50.03
CA ASN A 262 38.73 -0.95 -49.10
C ASN A 262 38.45 -0.51 -47.66
#